data_AF-A0A5Q8CQ86-F1
#
_entry.id   AF-A0A5Q8CQ86-F1
#
_cell.length_a   1.000
_cell.length_b   1.000
_cell.length_c   1.000
_cell.angle_alpha   90.00
_cell.angle_beta   90.00
_cell.angle_gamma   90.00
#
_symmetry.space_group_name_H-M   'P 1'
#
loop_
_entity.id
_entity.type
_entity.pdbx_description
1 polymer ?
#
loop_
_entity_poly.entity_id
_entity_poly.type
_entity_poly.pdbx_seq_one_letter_code
_entity_poly.pdbx_strand_id
1 'polypeptide(L)'
;MWRGGVKLLAGLVASVALYGGVQSLHDGNGQSAVEQAGLSNSYRLTANGDEAACAIKRGAEVSDGLSLLTIAPNCSKLMPGIERVKFWREQADGSVAFSENGIDPIVTFGVADGDGYESYAPAAPLLALNATTSD
;
A
#
# COMPACT_ATOMS: atom_id res chain seq x y z
N MET A 1 66.35 38.07 -42.52
CA MET A 1 65.89 37.09 -43.54
C MET A 1 65.54 35.83 -42.77
N TRP A 2 64.33 35.27 -42.70
CA TRP A 2 63.28 35.07 -43.68
C TRP A 2 61.94 34.91 -42.94
N ARG A 3 60.89 35.45 -43.58
CA ARG A 3 59.45 35.37 -43.30
C ARG A 3 58.89 33.93 -43.18
N GLY A 4 57.65 33.84 -42.70
CA GLY A 4 56.79 32.72 -43.11
C GLY A 4 55.66 32.46 -42.14
N GLY A 5 54.54 33.14 -42.32
CA GLY A 5 53.28 32.75 -41.68
C GLY A 5 52.63 31.59 -42.42
N VAL A 6 51.82 30.80 -41.71
CA VAL A 6 50.77 29.94 -42.28
C VAL A 6 49.57 29.97 -41.32
N LYS A 7 48.43 30.36 -41.88
CA LYS A 7 47.05 30.27 -41.37
C LYS A 7 46.62 28.79 -41.32
N LEU A 8 45.46 28.52 -40.69
CA LEU A 8 44.61 27.29 -40.76
C LEU A 8 44.70 26.46 -39.46
N LEU A 9 43.64 25.99 -38.79
CA LEU A 9 42.22 25.85 -39.11
C LEU A 9 41.36 25.99 -37.85
N ALA A 10 40.13 26.50 -38.04
CA ALA A 10 39.05 26.37 -37.07
C ALA A 10 38.68 24.88 -36.91
N GLY A 11 38.90 24.34 -35.72
CA GLY A 11 38.37 23.04 -35.31
C GLY A 11 37.00 23.23 -34.68
N LEU A 12 35.95 22.83 -35.39
CA LEU A 12 34.58 22.81 -34.87
C LEU A 12 34.44 21.55 -34.00
N VAL A 13 34.51 21.71 -32.67
CA VAL A 13 34.24 20.62 -31.72
C VAL A 13 32.73 20.46 -31.64
N ALA A 14 32.20 19.40 -32.25
CA ALA A 14 30.81 19.00 -32.08
C ALA A 14 30.66 18.32 -30.71
N SER A 15 30.21 19.09 -29.71
CA SER A 15 29.83 18.56 -28.41
C SER A 15 28.52 17.77 -28.55
N VAL A 16 28.60 16.44 -28.50
CA VAL A 16 27.40 15.61 -28.31
C VAL A 16 26.97 15.78 -26.85
N ALA A 17 25.91 16.55 -26.62
CA ALA A 17 25.23 16.55 -25.33
C ALA A 17 24.56 15.17 -25.18
N LEU A 18 25.13 14.33 -24.31
CA LEU A 18 24.42 13.16 -23.80
C LEU A 18 23.23 13.70 -23.00
N TYR A 19 22.03 13.58 -23.56
CA TYR A 19 20.80 13.82 -22.84
C TYR A 19 20.75 12.81 -21.69
N GLY A 20 21.14 13.27 -20.50
CA GLY A 20 20.90 12.55 -19.26
C GLY A 20 19.39 12.43 -19.09
N GLY A 21 18.86 11.24 -19.34
CA GLY A 21 17.49 10.92 -19.01
C GLY A 21 17.33 11.04 -17.49
N VAL A 22 16.66 12.10 -17.05
CA VAL A 22 15.95 12.05 -15.77
C VAL A 22 14.88 11.00 -15.96
N GLN A 23 15.15 9.78 -15.51
CA GLN A 23 14.09 8.84 -15.21
C GLN A 23 13.35 9.42 -14.01
N SER A 24 12.33 10.23 -14.30
CA SER A 24 11.29 10.54 -13.34
C SER A 24 10.69 9.20 -12.95
N LEU A 25 11.15 8.66 -11.82
CA LEU A 25 10.47 7.55 -11.17
C LEU A 25 9.03 8.04 -10.95
N HIS A 26 8.11 7.28 -11.52
CA HIS A 26 6.68 7.47 -11.38
C HIS A 26 6.39 7.49 -9.87
N ASP A 27 6.07 8.66 -9.32
CA ASP A 27 5.66 8.79 -7.92
C ASP A 27 4.32 8.04 -7.76
N GLY A 28 4.46 6.79 -7.32
CA GLY A 28 3.61 6.08 -6.36
C GLY A 28 2.11 6.23 -6.49
N ASN A 29 1.48 5.45 -7.38
CA ASN A 29 0.07 5.05 -7.23
C ASN A 29 -0.22 4.41 -5.85
N GLY A 30 0.82 3.87 -5.19
CA GLY A 30 0.72 3.30 -3.85
C GLY A 30 0.41 4.30 -2.73
N GLN A 31 0.82 5.56 -2.84
CA GLN A 31 0.57 6.54 -1.76
C GLN A 31 -0.88 7.01 -1.75
N SER A 32 -1.47 7.19 -2.94
CA SER A 32 -2.91 7.46 -3.08
C SER A 32 -3.77 6.26 -2.66
N ALA A 33 -3.33 5.04 -2.98
CA ALA A 33 -3.97 3.80 -2.52
C ALA A 33 -3.98 3.66 -0.98
N VAL A 34 -2.84 3.95 -0.32
CA VAL A 34 -2.73 3.95 1.16
C VAL A 34 -3.71 4.95 1.76
N GLU A 35 -3.74 6.18 1.24
CA GLU A 35 -4.58 7.24 1.76
C GLU A 35 -6.07 6.93 1.57
N GLN A 36 -6.46 6.43 0.40
CA GLN A 36 -7.84 6.09 0.10
C GLN A 36 -8.35 4.87 0.89
N ALA A 37 -7.53 3.83 1.02
CA ALA A 37 -7.83 2.69 1.86
C ALA A 37 -7.88 3.08 3.35
N GLY A 38 -7.03 4.01 3.78
CA GLY A 38 -6.98 4.57 5.13
C GLY A 38 -8.13 5.52 5.47
N LEU A 39 -8.89 6.03 4.50
CA LEU A 39 -10.06 6.90 4.76
C LEU A 39 -11.38 6.14 4.89
N SER A 40 -11.41 4.89 4.44
CA SER A 40 -12.63 4.07 4.44
C SER A 40 -12.96 3.53 5.84
N ASN A 41 -14.26 3.44 6.17
CA ASN A 41 -14.69 2.83 7.44
C ASN A 41 -15.44 1.51 7.25
N SER A 42 -15.69 1.12 6.01
CA SER A 42 -16.39 -0.10 5.64
C SER A 42 -15.54 -0.87 4.63
N TYR A 43 -15.36 -2.16 4.90
CA TYR A 43 -14.53 -3.04 4.10
C TYR A 43 -15.21 -4.38 3.87
N ARG A 44 -14.87 -5.01 2.74
CA ARG A 44 -15.21 -6.38 2.42
C ARG A 44 -13.95 -7.24 2.54
N LEU A 45 -14.01 -8.27 3.39
CA LEU A 45 -12.96 -9.27 3.51
C LEU A 45 -13.30 -10.49 2.67
N THR A 46 -12.32 -10.99 1.90
CA THR A 46 -12.36 -12.24 1.14
C THR A 46 -11.15 -13.09 1.44
N ALA A 47 -11.25 -14.40 1.19
CA ALA A 47 -10.09 -15.30 1.14
C ALA A 47 -9.85 -15.72 -0.32
N ASN A 48 -8.59 -15.72 -0.77
CA ASN A 48 -8.26 -16.11 -2.14
C ASN A 48 -8.69 -17.56 -2.39
N GLY A 49 -9.42 -17.77 -3.49
CA GLY A 49 -9.96 -19.08 -3.88
C GLY A 49 -11.38 -19.38 -3.38
N ASP A 50 -12.01 -18.47 -2.64
CA ASP A 50 -13.40 -18.60 -2.17
C ASP A 50 -14.26 -17.41 -2.66
N GLU A 51 -15.51 -17.66 -3.00
CA GLU A 51 -16.51 -16.63 -3.32
C GLU A 51 -17.09 -15.97 -2.05
N ALA A 52 -16.90 -16.63 -0.90
CA ALA A 52 -17.35 -16.15 0.39
C ALA A 52 -16.68 -14.82 0.76
N ALA A 53 -17.48 -13.95 1.36
CA ALA A 53 -17.01 -12.70 1.91
C ALA A 53 -17.78 -12.32 3.17
N CYS A 54 -17.19 -11.43 3.95
CA CYS A 54 -17.83 -10.85 5.10
C CYS A 54 -17.52 -9.36 5.22
N ALA A 55 -18.34 -8.67 6.01
CA ALA A 55 -18.19 -7.25 6.24
C ALA A 55 -17.27 -6.98 7.45
N ILE A 56 -16.44 -5.96 7.33
CA ILE A 56 -15.62 -5.40 8.40
C ILE A 56 -15.91 -3.90 8.48
N LYS A 57 -16.04 -3.38 9.70
CA LYS A 57 -16.27 -1.95 9.93
C LYS A 57 -15.23 -1.40 10.89
N ARG A 58 -14.44 -0.43 10.41
CA ARG A 58 -13.54 0.35 11.25
C ARG A 58 -14.36 1.41 12.00
N GLY A 59 -14.21 1.42 13.31
CA GLY A 59 -14.89 2.31 14.23
C GLY A 59 -14.08 3.56 14.53
N ALA A 60 -14.39 4.20 15.65
CA ALA A 60 -13.66 5.37 16.11
C ALA A 60 -12.21 5.03 16.48
N GLU A 61 -11.32 5.99 16.23
CA GLU A 61 -9.96 5.98 16.76
C GLU A 61 -9.99 6.17 18.27
N VAL A 62 -9.22 5.36 19.00
CA VAL A 62 -9.12 5.39 20.48
C VAL A 62 -7.75 5.89 20.95
N SER A 63 -6.73 5.79 20.09
CA SER A 63 -5.40 6.40 20.24
C SER A 63 -4.75 6.49 18.87
N ASP A 64 -3.64 7.22 18.76
CA ASP A 64 -2.90 7.42 17.51
C ASP A 64 -2.73 6.11 16.70
N GLY A 65 -3.33 6.07 15.51
CA GLY A 65 -3.32 4.92 14.59
C GLY A 65 -4.09 3.67 15.05
N LEU A 66 -4.76 3.69 16.22
CA LEU A 66 -5.50 2.57 16.79
C LEU A 66 -7.00 2.85 16.79
N SER A 67 -7.75 2.08 16.02
CA SER A 67 -9.21 2.18 15.91
C SER A 67 -9.92 0.92 16.41
N LEU A 68 -11.16 1.08 16.87
CA LEU A 68 -12.05 -0.05 17.11
C LEU A 68 -12.37 -0.77 15.79
N LEU A 69 -12.62 -2.06 15.85
CA LEU A 69 -12.99 -2.87 14.69
C LEU A 69 -14.18 -3.77 15.02
N THR A 70 -15.16 -3.79 14.12
CA THR A 70 -16.30 -4.72 14.19
C THR A 70 -16.20 -5.72 13.05
N ILE A 71 -16.23 -7.00 13.39
CA ILE A 71 -16.15 -8.13 12.46
C ILE A 71 -17.53 -8.77 12.35
N ALA A 72 -18.03 -8.97 11.13
CA ALA A 72 -19.29 -9.69 10.94
C ALA A 72 -19.15 -11.16 11.39
N PRO A 73 -20.18 -11.77 12.03
CA PRO A 73 -20.08 -13.12 12.59
C PRO A 73 -19.67 -14.21 11.58
N ASN A 74 -20.01 -14.03 10.30
CA ASN A 74 -19.68 -14.98 9.24
C ASN A 74 -18.21 -14.93 8.78
N CYS A 75 -17.40 -13.97 9.24
CA CYS A 75 -15.97 -13.92 8.91
C CYS A 75 -15.19 -15.14 9.42
N SER A 76 -15.67 -15.79 10.48
CA SER A 76 -15.09 -17.05 11.00
C SER A 76 -15.07 -18.18 9.96
N LYS A 77 -15.91 -18.10 8.92
CA LYS A 77 -15.90 -19.05 7.79
C LYS A 77 -14.69 -18.83 6.88
N LEU A 78 -14.22 -17.59 6.75
CA LEU A 78 -13.04 -17.25 5.95
C LEU A 78 -11.76 -17.58 6.71
N MET A 79 -11.68 -17.18 7.98
CA MET A 79 -10.54 -17.46 8.84
C MET A 79 -11.01 -17.70 10.28
N PRO A 80 -11.01 -18.97 10.75
CA PRO A 80 -11.34 -19.27 12.13
C PRO A 80 -10.45 -18.51 13.12
N GLY A 81 -11.05 -17.85 14.11
CA GLY A 81 -10.34 -17.03 15.09
C GLY A 81 -10.34 -15.52 14.78
N ILE A 82 -10.73 -15.12 13.56
CA ILE A 82 -10.82 -13.69 13.20
C ILE A 82 -11.91 -12.95 13.99
N GLU A 83 -12.92 -13.67 14.46
CA GLU A 83 -14.01 -13.11 15.27
C GLU A 83 -13.56 -12.53 16.62
N ARG A 84 -12.32 -12.83 17.06
CA ARG A 84 -11.73 -12.27 18.27
C ARG A 84 -11.15 -10.87 18.07
N VAL A 85 -10.92 -10.46 16.83
CA VAL A 85 -10.34 -9.15 16.52
C VAL A 85 -11.29 -8.03 16.97
N LYS A 86 -10.71 -7.02 17.63
CA LYS A 86 -11.41 -5.84 18.16
C LYS A 86 -10.76 -4.53 17.76
N PHE A 87 -9.53 -4.56 17.27
CA PHE A 87 -8.75 -3.37 16.96
C PHE A 87 -8.09 -3.45 15.59
N TRP A 88 -8.05 -2.29 14.95
CA TRP A 88 -7.30 -1.96 13.75
C TRP A 88 -6.14 -1.07 14.16
N ARG A 89 -4.90 -1.42 13.79
CA ARG A 89 -3.72 -0.57 14.00
C ARG A 89 -3.04 -0.26 12.68
N GLU A 90 -2.99 1.02 12.34
CA GLU A 90 -2.15 1.53 11.26
C GLU A 90 -0.70 1.57 11.71
N GLN A 91 0.19 1.17 10.81
CA GLN A 91 1.63 1.11 11.05
C GLN A 91 2.32 2.19 10.21
N ALA A 92 3.52 2.58 10.63
CA ALA A 92 4.27 3.65 9.95
C ALA A 92 4.63 3.32 8.49
N ASP A 93 4.62 2.04 8.11
CA ASP A 93 4.86 1.57 6.74
C ASP A 93 3.57 1.44 5.90
N GLY A 94 2.43 1.91 6.42
CA GLY A 94 1.12 1.78 5.78
C GLY A 94 0.48 0.40 5.91
N SER A 95 1.15 -0.57 6.56
CA SER A 95 0.53 -1.84 6.88
C SER A 95 -0.53 -1.69 7.99
N VAL A 96 -1.41 -2.67 8.08
CA VAL A 96 -2.49 -2.69 9.07
C VAL A 96 -2.46 -3.99 9.85
N ALA A 97 -2.52 -3.88 11.18
CA ALA A 97 -2.58 -5.01 12.10
C ALA A 97 -3.96 -5.12 12.76
N PHE A 98 -4.57 -6.29 12.66
CA PHE A 98 -5.79 -6.65 13.37
C PHE A 98 -5.44 -7.40 14.64
N SER A 99 -5.96 -6.96 15.78
CA SER A 99 -5.65 -7.57 17.08
C SER A 99 -6.87 -7.62 18.00
N GLU A 100 -6.82 -8.50 19.00
CA GLU A 100 -7.83 -8.52 20.06
C GLU A 100 -7.57 -7.44 21.12
N ASN A 101 -6.31 -7.09 21.37
CA ASN A 101 -5.90 -6.24 22.48
C ASN A 101 -5.22 -4.92 22.05
N GLY A 102 -5.16 -4.65 20.74
CA GLY A 102 -4.49 -3.47 20.17
C GLY A 102 -2.99 -3.65 19.92
N ILE A 103 -2.39 -4.73 20.41
CA ILE A 103 -0.95 -4.94 20.44
C ILE A 103 -0.55 -6.16 19.61
N ASP A 104 -1.08 -7.33 19.95
CA ASP A 104 -0.65 -8.62 19.39
C ASP A 104 -1.48 -8.96 18.13
N PRO A 105 -0.86 -8.98 16.93
CA PRO A 105 -1.59 -9.18 15.69
C PRO A 105 -2.11 -10.61 15.55
N ILE A 106 -3.39 -10.73 15.22
CA ILE A 106 -4.03 -11.94 14.71
C ILE A 106 -3.89 -12.00 13.18
N VAL A 107 -4.00 -10.85 12.51
CA VAL A 107 -3.75 -10.71 11.06
C VAL A 107 -2.96 -9.44 10.81
N THR A 108 -2.08 -9.46 9.82
CA THR A 108 -1.38 -8.27 9.33
C THR A 108 -1.49 -8.21 7.82
N PHE A 109 -1.83 -7.02 7.33
CA PHE A 109 -2.05 -6.74 5.93
C PHE A 109 -1.05 -5.71 5.43
N GLY A 110 -0.52 -5.93 4.24
CA GLY A 110 0.21 -4.92 3.47
C GLY A 110 -0.74 -4.20 2.53
N VAL A 111 -0.33 -3.05 2.04
CA VAL A 111 -1.04 -2.31 0.98
C VAL A 111 -1.05 -3.18 -0.29
N ALA A 112 -2.23 -3.36 -0.88
CA ALA A 112 -2.39 -4.05 -2.15
C ALA A 112 -2.44 -3.07 -3.33
N ASP A 113 -2.37 -3.58 -4.55
CA ASP A 113 -2.65 -2.76 -5.73
C ASP A 113 -4.13 -2.32 -5.72
N GLY A 114 -4.39 -1.02 -5.64
CA GLY A 114 -5.75 -0.44 -5.58
C GLY A 114 -6.15 0.04 -4.19
N ASP A 115 -7.46 0.11 -3.91
CA ASP A 115 -8.01 0.72 -2.68
C ASP A 115 -8.13 -0.27 -1.51
N GLY A 116 -7.13 -1.11 -1.29
CA GLY A 116 -7.23 -2.23 -0.36
C GLY A 116 -5.91 -2.74 0.21
N TYR A 117 -6.03 -3.80 0.99
CA TYR A 117 -4.92 -4.47 1.66
C TYR A 117 -4.96 -5.98 1.40
N GLU A 118 -3.79 -6.63 1.44
CA GLU A 118 -3.67 -8.09 1.36
C GLU A 118 -2.86 -8.64 2.55
N SER A 119 -3.32 -9.73 3.16
CA SER A 119 -2.68 -10.31 4.34
C SER A 119 -1.36 -10.98 3.98
N TYR A 120 -0.33 -10.78 4.78
CA TYR A 120 0.90 -11.57 4.70
C TYR A 120 1.17 -12.39 5.98
N ALA A 121 0.41 -12.13 7.05
CA ALA A 121 0.44 -12.92 8.28
C ALA A 121 -1.01 -13.08 8.80
N PRO A 122 -1.51 -14.31 9.02
CA PRO A 122 -0.87 -15.59 8.71
C PRO A 122 -0.68 -15.79 7.20
N ALA A 123 0.21 -16.70 6.80
CA ALA A 123 0.49 -16.97 5.38
C ALA A 123 -0.69 -17.65 4.65
N ALA A 124 -1.61 -18.28 5.38
CA ALA A 124 -2.83 -18.87 4.85
C ALA A 124 -3.97 -18.81 5.89
N PRO A 125 -5.22 -18.58 5.49
CA PRO A 125 -5.64 -18.20 4.13
C PRO A 125 -5.10 -16.83 3.74
N LEU A 126 -4.90 -16.61 2.43
CA LEU A 126 -4.53 -15.29 1.92
C LEU A 126 -5.81 -14.44 1.83
N LEU A 127 -5.87 -13.37 2.61
CA LEU A 127 -7.04 -12.51 2.77
C LEU A 127 -6.86 -11.20 2.00
N ALA A 128 -7.89 -10.78 1.29
CA ALA A 128 -7.97 -9.45 0.70
C ALA A 128 -9.02 -8.61 1.41
N LEU A 129 -8.67 -7.37 1.73
CA LEU A 129 -9.50 -6.41 2.44
C LEU A 129 -9.69 -5.18 1.54
N ASN A 130 -10.87 -5.07 0.95
CA ASN A 130 -11.16 -4.01 -0.02
C ASN A 130 -12.10 -2.98 0.61
N ALA A 131 -11.78 -1.70 0.47
CA ALA A 131 -12.69 -0.64 0.84
C ALA A 131 -14.01 -0.78 0.06
N THR A 132 -15.14 -0.61 0.75
CA THR A 132 -16.44 -0.49 0.09
C THR A 132 -16.81 0.98 0.07
N THR A 133 -17.03 1.56 -1.11
CA THR A 133 -17.63 2.88 -1.23
C THR A 133 -18.97 2.88 -0.50
N SER A 134 -19.17 3.85 0.38
CA SER A 134 -20.51 4.16 0.87
C SER A 134 -21.18 4.94 -0.25
N ASP A 135 -22.18 4.35 -0.90
CA ASP A 135 -23.06 5.07 -1.84
C ASP A 135 -23.75 6.26 -1.16
#